data_AF-A0A972HR84-F1
#
_entry.id   AF-A0A972HR84-F1
#
_cell.length_a   1.000
_cell.length_b   1.000
_cell.length_c   1.000
_cell.angle_alpha   90.00
_cell.angle_beta   90.00
_cell.angle_gamma   90.00
#
_symmetry.space_group_name_H-M   'P 1'
#
loop_
_entity.id
_entity.type
_entity.pdbx_description
1 polymer ?
#
loop_
_entity_poly.entity_id
_entity_poly.type
_entity_poly.pdbx_seq_one_letter_code
_entity_poly.pdbx_strand_id
1 'polypeptide(L)'
;MNAKLTYLLASAAVTAAVTYLVRVIPLAVWRGRFKNAYIRSLFTYVPYGVLAALVFPGVLFSTESMIPAVVGGLTALGLSLAGGKLLLVSGASVAAVLLTGLILRIF
;
A
#
# COMPACT_ATOMS: atom_id res chain seq x y z
N MET A 1 28.94 19.10 19.55
CA MET A 1 28.31 17.88 18.97
C MET A 1 26.83 17.69 19.34
N ASN A 2 26.24 18.50 20.23
CA ASN A 2 24.82 18.36 20.64
C ASN A 2 23.80 19.00 19.67
N ALA A 3 24.12 20.12 19.02
CA ALA A 3 23.14 20.88 18.23
C ALA A 3 22.56 20.10 17.03
N LYS A 4 23.38 19.32 16.29
CA LYS A 4 22.91 18.50 15.16
C LYS A 4 21.90 17.42 15.59
N LEU A 5 22.07 16.85 16.79
CA LEU A 5 21.17 15.83 17.32
C LEU A 5 19.83 16.44 17.73
N THR A 6 19.84 17.62 18.36
CA THR A 6 18.60 18.36 18.65
C THR A 6 17.87 18.80 17.38
N TYR A 7 18.58 19.21 16.31
CA TYR A 7 17.94 19.54 15.03
C TYR A 7 17.28 18.32 14.35
N LEU A 8 17.91 17.14 14.40
CA LEU A 8 17.33 15.89 13.86
C LEU A 8 16.10 15.45 14.66
N LEU A 9 16.14 15.55 15.99
CA LEU A 9 14.99 15.23 16.84
C LEU A 9 13.85 16.24 16.67
N ALA A 10 14.17 17.53 16.55
CA ALA A 10 13.17 18.56 16.29
C ALA A 10 12.51 18.41 14.92
N SER A 11 13.28 18.13 13.85
CA SER A 11 12.72 17.91 12.51
C SER A 11 11.87 16.64 12.44
N ALA A 12 12.29 15.55 13.11
CA ALA A 12 11.50 14.33 13.22
C ALA A 12 10.19 14.58 13.99
N ALA A 13 10.25 15.32 15.11
CA ALA A 13 9.07 15.66 15.90
C ALA A 13 8.08 16.54 15.12
N VAL A 14 8.57 17.55 14.39
CA VAL A 14 7.72 18.40 13.54
C VAL A 14 7.09 17.59 12.41
N THR A 15 7.86 16.72 11.76
CA THR A 15 7.35 15.86 10.68
C THR A 15 6.28 14.90 11.21
N ALA A 16 6.53 14.28 12.36
CA ALA A 16 5.56 13.40 13.02
C ALA A 16 4.28 14.17 13.38
N ALA A 17 4.40 15.36 13.96
CA ALA A 17 3.28 16.20 14.36
C ALA A 17 2.42 16.60 13.15
N VAL A 18 3.03 17.14 12.09
CA VAL A 18 2.31 17.60 10.89
C VAL A 18 1.66 16.43 10.15
N THR A 19 2.35 15.30 10.00
CA THR A 19 1.81 14.13 9.27
C THR A 19 0.66 13.48 10.03
N TYR A 20 0.75 13.38 11.36
CA TYR A 20 -0.35 12.88 12.17
C TYR A 20 -1.53 13.84 12.20
N LEU A 21 -1.31 15.14 12.46
CA LEU A 21 -2.39 16.12 12.49
C LEU A 21 -3.23 16.04 11.21
N VAL A 22 -2.59 16.09 10.04
CA VAL A 22 -3.29 16.08 8.74
C VAL A 22 -4.01 14.76 8.47
N ARG A 23 -3.63 13.64 9.10
CA ARG A 23 -4.36 12.35 8.99
C ARG A 23 -5.50 12.22 10.02
N VAL A 24 -5.34 12.75 11.22
CA VAL A 24 -6.35 12.64 12.28
C VAL A 24 -7.46 13.67 12.08
N ILE A 25 -7.15 14.86 11.56
CA ILE A 25 -8.13 15.91 11.25
C ILE A 25 -9.24 15.40 10.30
N PRO A 26 -8.96 14.80 9.13
CA PRO A 26 -10.01 14.29 8.26
C PRO A 26 -10.80 13.16 8.93
N LEU A 27 -10.14 12.26 9.66
CA LEU A 27 -10.81 11.17 10.40
C LEU A 27 -11.72 11.68 11.54
N ALA A 28 -11.35 12.78 12.19
CA ALA A 28 -12.11 13.39 13.28
C ALA A 28 -13.27 14.25 12.76
N VAL A 29 -13.03 15.04 11.70
CA VAL A 29 -14.04 15.94 11.10
C VAL A 29 -15.11 15.17 10.33
N TRP A 30 -14.79 14.00 9.77
CA TRP A 30 -15.74 13.20 8.98
C TRP A 30 -16.61 12.23 9.79
N ARG A 31 -16.39 12.10 11.11
CA ARG A 31 -17.30 11.34 11.99
C ARG A 31 -18.62 12.09 12.17
N GLY A 32 -19.57 11.88 11.25
CA GLY A 32 -21.00 12.10 11.52
C GLY A 32 -21.82 13.03 10.60
N ARG A 33 -21.33 13.44 9.42
CA ARG A 33 -22.05 14.43 8.58
C ARG A 33 -22.86 13.86 7.39
N PHE A 34 -22.83 12.56 7.09
CA PHE A 34 -23.57 12.01 5.94
C PHE A 34 -24.92 11.41 6.35
N LYS A 35 -25.97 12.23 6.28
CA LYS A 35 -27.36 11.89 6.59
C LYS A 35 -28.08 11.09 5.48
N ASN A 36 -27.43 10.87 4.33
CA ASN A 36 -27.99 10.18 3.17
C ASN A 36 -27.18 8.90 2.84
N ALA A 37 -27.86 7.75 2.74
CA ALA A 37 -27.24 6.43 2.56
C ALA A 37 -26.43 6.31 1.27
N TYR A 38 -26.82 7.04 0.22
CA TYR A 38 -26.19 6.99 -1.11
C TYR A 38 -24.80 7.63 -1.14
N ILE A 39 -24.63 8.76 -0.43
CA ILE A 39 -23.33 9.45 -0.36
C ILE A 39 -22.40 8.69 0.59
N ARG A 40 -22.95 8.07 1.64
CA ARG A 40 -22.18 7.25 2.58
C ARG A 40 -21.61 5.99 1.93
N SER A 41 -22.35 5.29 1.08
CA SER A 41 -21.82 4.14 0.34
C SER A 41 -20.72 4.59 -0.63
N LEU A 42 -20.95 5.66 -1.41
CA LEU A 42 -19.93 6.20 -2.32
C LEU A 42 -18.62 6.55 -1.61
N PHE A 43 -18.65 7.35 -0.55
CA PHE A 43 -17.42 7.74 0.16
C PHE A 43 -16.75 6.60 0.93
N THR A 44 -17.48 5.52 1.26
CA THR A 44 -16.87 4.33 1.84
C THR A 44 -16.13 3.51 0.79
N TYR A 45 -16.68 3.37 -0.43
CA TYR A 45 -16.05 2.57 -1.49
C TYR A 45 -14.99 3.33 -2.31
N VAL A 46 -15.09 4.65 -2.44
CA VAL A 46 -14.17 5.47 -3.23
C VAL A 46 -12.70 5.29 -2.80
N PRO A 47 -12.32 5.39 -1.52
CA PRO A 47 -10.93 5.19 -1.10
C PRO A 47 -10.40 3.79 -1.43
N TYR A 48 -11.20 2.74 -1.23
CA TYR A 48 -10.78 1.37 -1.55
C TYR A 48 -10.65 1.16 -3.06
N GLY A 49 -11.55 1.74 -3.86
CA GLY A 49 -11.45 1.72 -5.32
C GLY A 49 -10.20 2.46 -5.81
N VAL A 50 -9.91 3.62 -5.24
CA VAL A 50 -8.69 4.39 -5.56
C VAL A 50 -7.43 3.64 -5.13
N LEU A 51 -7.40 3.03 -3.95
CA LEU A 51 -6.28 2.20 -3.50
C LEU A 51 -6.05 1.02 -4.44
N ALA A 52 -7.11 0.32 -4.86
CA ALA A 52 -7.01 -0.76 -5.84
C ALA A 52 -6.51 -0.25 -7.20
N ALA A 53 -7.01 0.89 -7.67
CA ALA A 53 -6.58 1.52 -8.93
C ALA A 53 -5.13 1.99 -8.91
N LEU A 54 -4.56 2.32 -7.74
CA LEU A 54 -3.14 2.67 -7.59
C LEU A 54 -2.24 1.43 -7.51
N VAL A 55 -2.70 0.37 -6.83
CA VAL A 55 -1.90 -0.85 -6.62
C VAL A 55 -1.87 -1.73 -7.86
N PHE A 56 -3.00 -1.87 -8.56
CA PHE A 56 -3.12 -2.73 -9.74
C PHE A 56 -2.07 -2.44 -10.83
N PRO A 57 -1.87 -1.18 -11.29
CA PRO A 57 -0.80 -0.88 -12.23
C PRO A 57 0.59 -1.07 -11.61
N GLY A 58 0.76 -0.75 -10.32
CA GLY A 58 2.04 -0.94 -9.63
C GLY A 58 2.52 -2.39 -9.61
N VAL A 59 1.61 -3.36 -9.48
CA VAL A 59 1.94 -4.80 -9.50
C VAL A 59 2.28 -5.29 -10.92
N LEU A 60 1.60 -4.78 -11.95
CA LEU A 60 1.80 -5.23 -13.33
C LEU A 60 3.06 -4.63 -13.97
N PHE A 61 3.42 -3.40 -13.61
CA PHE A 61 4.57 -2.69 -14.16
C PHE A 61 5.81 -2.70 -13.24
N SER A 62 5.83 -3.50 -12.17
CA SER A 62 7.00 -3.60 -11.27
C SER A 62 8.19 -4.33 -11.88
N THR A 63 8.03 -5.01 -13.01
CA THR A 63 9.05 -5.87 -13.62
C THR A 63 9.17 -5.55 -15.11
N GLU A 64 10.36 -5.71 -15.69
CA GLU A 64 10.60 -5.45 -17.13
C GLU A 64 9.80 -6.38 -18.05
N SER A 65 9.40 -7.55 -17.54
CA SER A 65 8.53 -8.51 -18.22
C SER A 65 7.19 -8.62 -17.52
N MET A 66 6.12 -8.71 -18.32
CA MET A 66 4.75 -8.87 -17.85
C MET A 66 4.52 -10.25 -17.20
N ILE A 67 5.27 -11.28 -17.61
CA ILE A 67 5.04 -12.67 -17.17
C ILE A 67 5.35 -12.84 -15.67
N PRO A 68 6.54 -12.45 -15.15
CA PRO A 68 6.81 -12.53 -13.72
C PRO A 68 5.87 -11.65 -12.89
N ALA A 69 5.49 -10.48 -13.40
CA ALA A 69 4.58 -9.55 -12.73
C ALA A 69 3.18 -10.17 -12.51
N VAL A 70 2.61 -10.80 -13.55
CA VAL A 70 1.32 -11.49 -13.45
C VAL A 70 1.39 -12.68 -12.49
N VAL A 71 2.46 -13.47 -12.52
CA VAL A 71 2.66 -14.60 -11.59
C VAL A 71 2.75 -14.09 -10.14
N GLY A 72 3.49 -13.01 -9.90
CA GLY A 72 3.54 -12.32 -8.61
C GLY A 72 2.17 -11.82 -8.13
N GLY A 73 1.39 -11.21 -9.02
CA GLY A 73 0.04 -10.75 -8.72
C GLY A 73 -0.93 -11.89 -8.39
N LEU A 74 -0.91 -12.98 -9.18
CA LEU A 74 -1.77 -14.14 -8.96
C LEU A 74 -1.43 -14.87 -7.66
N THR A 75 -0.14 -15.02 -7.35
CA THR A 75 0.30 -15.62 -6.08
C THR A 75 -0.12 -14.76 -4.89
N ALA A 76 0.02 -13.43 -4.97
CA ALA A 76 -0.46 -12.51 -3.94
C ALA A 76 -1.98 -12.58 -3.75
N LEU A 77 -2.75 -12.60 -4.85
CA LEU A 77 -4.22 -12.71 -4.82
C LEU A 77 -4.66 -14.03 -4.19
N GLY A 78 -4.10 -15.16 -4.64
CA GLY A 78 -4.45 -16.49 -4.11
C GLY A 78 -4.16 -16.62 -2.61
N LEU A 79 -2.99 -16.15 -2.17
CA LEU A 79 -2.61 -16.24 -0.75
C LEU A 79 -3.39 -15.25 0.13
N SER A 80 -3.74 -14.08 -0.41
CA SER A 80 -4.55 -13.07 0.29
C SER A 80 -5.98 -13.58 0.56
N LEU A 81 -6.59 -14.23 -0.44
CA LEU A 81 -7.94 -14.82 -0.30
C LEU A 81 -7.97 -15.99 0.69
N ALA A 82 -6.87 -16.71 0.85
CA ALA A 82 -6.72 -17.77 1.85
C ALA A 82 -6.55 -17.25 3.31
N GLY A 83 -6.58 -15.93 3.52
CA GLY A 83 -6.41 -15.32 4.85
C GLY A 83 -4.94 -15.21 5.30
N GLY A 84 -3.99 -15.24 4.36
CA GLY A 84 -2.56 -15.13 4.66
C GLY A 84 -2.17 -13.81 5.34
N LYS A 85 -1.19 -13.86 6.25
CA LYS A 85 -0.61 -12.67 6.89
C LYS A 85 0.10 -11.79 5.86
N LEU A 86 0.01 -10.47 5.99
CA LEU A 86 0.57 -9.50 5.03
C LEU A 86 2.05 -9.79 4.68
N LEU A 87 2.88 -10.08 5.69
CA LEU A 87 4.30 -10.42 5.52
C LEU A 87 4.52 -11.72 4.72
N LEU A 88 3.66 -12.72 4.93
CA LEU A 88 3.74 -14.00 4.22
C LEU A 88 3.34 -13.82 2.75
N VAL A 89 2.24 -13.09 2.51
CA VAL A 89 1.75 -12.79 1.16
C VAL A 89 2.80 -12.01 0.36
N SER A 90 3.37 -10.95 0.95
CA SER A 90 4.40 -10.14 0.27
C SER A 90 5.70 -10.92 0.04
N GLY A 91 6.13 -11.72 1.03
CA GLY A 91 7.33 -12.56 0.89
C GLY A 91 7.16 -13.61 -0.21
N ALA A 92 6.01 -14.30 -0.24
CA ALA A 92 5.69 -15.30 -1.24
C ALA A 92 5.58 -14.72 -2.65
N SER A 93 4.95 -13.55 -2.82
CA SER A 93 4.82 -12.90 -4.12
C SER A 93 6.18 -12.44 -4.66
N VAL A 94 7.05 -11.87 -3.82
CA VAL A 94 8.41 -11.48 -4.22
C VAL A 94 9.24 -12.71 -4.61
N ALA A 95 9.17 -13.79 -3.83
CA ALA A 95 9.85 -15.03 -4.17
C ALA A 95 9.35 -15.61 -5.52
N ALA A 96 8.05 -15.58 -5.78
CA ALA A 96 7.47 -16.05 -7.03
C ALA A 96 7.91 -15.21 -8.25
N VAL A 97 7.90 -13.88 -8.13
CA VAL A 97 8.41 -12.96 -9.18
C VAL A 97 9.88 -13.24 -9.45
N LEU A 98 10.69 -13.38 -8.39
CA LEU A 98 12.14 -13.60 -8.52
C LEU A 98 12.46 -14.94 -9.19
N LEU A 99 11.79 -16.02 -8.80
CA LEU A 99 11.96 -17.33 -9.44
C LEU A 99 11.54 -17.29 -10.91
N THR A 100 10.37 -16.72 -11.21
CA THR A 100 9.86 -16.65 -12.59
C THR A 100 10.74 -15.76 -13.47
N GLY A 101 11.20 -14.62 -12.95
CA GLY A 101 12.12 -13.72 -13.64
C GLY A 101 13.51 -14.33 -13.84
N LEU A 102 13.99 -15.14 -12.89
CA LEU A 102 15.26 -15.84 -13.02
C LEU A 102 15.21 -16.92 -14.11
N ILE A 103 14.13 -17.71 -14.16
CA ILE A 103 13.90 -18.69 -15.23
C ILE A 103 13.90 -18.00 -16.60
N LEU A 104 13.18 -16.88 -16.74
CA LEU A 104 13.06 -16.14 -17.99
C LEU A 104 14.34 -15.42 -18.43
N ARG A 105 15.27 -15.16 -17.51
CA ARG A 105 16.55 -14.52 -17.81
C ARG A 105 17.65 -15.53 -18.13
N ILE A 106 17.54 -16.76 -17.62
CA ILE A 106 18.49 -17.85 -17.85
C ILE A 106 18.30 -18.50 -19.23
N PHE A 107 17.07 -18.51 -19.75
CA PHE A 107 16.72 -19.04 -21.06
C PHE A 107 16.60 -17.92 -22.09
#